data_AF-A0A2T0U4V2-F1
#
_entry.id   AF-A0A2T0U4V2-F1
#
_cell.length_a   1.000
_cell.length_b   1.000
_cell.length_c   1.000
_cell.angle_alpha   90.00
_cell.angle_beta   90.00
_cell.angle_gamma   90.00
#
_symmetry.space_group_name_H-M   'P 1'
#
loop_
_entity.id
_entity.type
_entity.pdbx_description
1 polymer ?
#
loop_
_entity_poly.entity_id
_entity_poly.type
_entity_poly.pdbx_seq_one_letter_code
_entity_poly.pdbx_strand_id
1 'polypeptide(L)'
;MNAERDDVTRVVVTSDGPILVDGPVEVVTAEGTTVHSDRTVVAICTCKRSRIQPFCDTSHRKKVRPERSDDGDTSDDIEPRGEST
;
A
#
# COMPACT_ATOMS: atom_id res chain seq x y z
N MET A 1 -23.26 -15.44 29.05
CA MET A 1 -23.55 -14.66 27.82
C MET A 1 -22.23 -13.99 27.43
N ASN A 2 -21.41 -14.40 26.47
CA ASN A 2 -21.64 -15.02 25.16
C ASN A 2 -20.47 -15.98 24.86
N ALA A 3 -20.69 -17.28 25.01
CA ALA A 3 -19.99 -18.27 24.20
C ALA A 3 -20.78 -18.36 22.87
N GLU A 4 -20.23 -18.93 21.79
CA GLU A 4 -20.94 -19.22 20.52
C GLU A 4 -20.91 -18.13 19.42
N ARG A 5 -19.87 -17.30 19.37
CA ARG A 5 -19.31 -16.80 18.10
C ARG A 5 -17.88 -17.36 18.00
N ASP A 6 -17.70 -18.61 17.58
CA ASP A 6 -17.56 -19.06 16.17
C ASP A 6 -16.09 -19.49 16.02
N ASP A 7 -15.78 -20.79 15.88
CA ASP A 7 -14.44 -21.35 15.59
C ASP A 7 -13.84 -20.87 14.25
N VAL A 8 -14.45 -19.85 13.65
CA VAL A 8 -14.10 -19.31 12.35
C VAL A 8 -13.24 -18.09 12.56
N THR A 9 -11.97 -18.21 12.16
CA THR A 9 -11.10 -17.06 12.00
C THR A 9 -11.57 -16.23 10.81
N ARG A 10 -11.81 -14.94 11.03
CA ARG A 10 -12.13 -14.01 9.94
C ARG A 10 -10.90 -13.73 9.11
N VAL A 11 -11.03 -13.95 7.80
CA VAL A 11 -10.02 -13.64 6.80
C VAL A 11 -10.62 -12.69 5.76
N VAL A 12 -9.97 -11.55 5.54
CA VAL A 12 -10.38 -10.55 4.55
C VAL A 12 -9.33 -10.48 3.44
N VAL A 13 -9.74 -10.84 2.24
CA VAL A 13 -8.92 -10.68 1.03
C VAL A 13 -9.14 -9.28 0.48
N THR A 14 -8.05 -8.53 0.29
CA THR A 14 -8.10 -7.21 -0.33
C THR A 14 -7.66 -7.30 -1.80
N SER A 15 -8.13 -6.39 -2.65
CA SER A 15 -7.89 -6.43 -4.10
C SER A 15 -6.43 -6.18 -4.50
N ASP A 16 -5.76 -5.22 -3.87
CA ASP A 16 -4.36 -4.83 -4.17
C ASP A 16 -3.46 -4.79 -2.92
N GLY A 17 -3.89 -5.45 -1.84
CA GLY A 17 -3.28 -5.32 -0.53
C GLY A 17 -3.02 -6.66 0.15
N PRO A 18 -2.67 -6.62 1.44
CA PRO A 18 -2.48 -7.82 2.23
C PRO A 18 -3.80 -8.56 2.48
N ILE A 19 -3.69 -9.83 2.84
CA ILE A 19 -4.80 -10.56 3.48
C ILE A 19 -4.81 -10.16 4.96
N LEU A 20 -5.96 -9.75 5.48
CA LEU A 20 -6.13 -9.43 6.89
C LEU A 20 -6.72 -10.64 7.61
N VAL A 21 -6.07 -11.06 8.69
CA VAL A 21 -6.49 -12.21 9.51
C VAL A 21 -6.72 -11.72 10.94
N ASP A 22 -7.86 -12.05 11.52
CA ASP A 22 -8.09 -11.81 12.95
C ASP A 22 -7.19 -12.76 13.76
N GLY A 23 -6.33 -12.21 14.62
CA GLY A 23 -5.34 -12.96 15.38
C GLY A 23 -5.74 -13.28 16.82
N PRO A 24 -4.86 -13.93 17.59
CA PRO A 24 -3.46 -14.24 17.29
C PRO A 24 -3.29 -15.34 16.23
N VAL A 25 -2.17 -15.32 15.50
CA VAL A 25 -1.90 -16.31 14.44
C VAL A 25 -0.48 -16.87 14.49
N GLU A 26 -0.36 -18.13 14.06
CA GLU A 26 0.90 -18.76 13.68
C GLU A 26 0.94 -18.87 12.15
N VAL A 27 2.03 -18.41 11.53
CA VAL A 27 2.20 -18.43 10.07
C VAL A 27 3.36 -19.35 9.72
N VAL A 28 3.07 -20.40 8.96
CA VAL A 28 4.08 -21.28 8.37
C VAL A 28 4.38 -20.82 6.96
N THR A 29 5.63 -20.47 6.67
CA THR A 29 6.06 -20.05 5.33
C THR A 29 6.33 -21.25 4.43
N ALA A 30 6.46 -21.03 3.12
CA ALA A 30 6.81 -22.08 2.16
C ALA A 30 8.19 -22.72 2.44
N GLU A 31 9.10 -22.00 3.09
CA GLU A 31 10.41 -22.48 3.52
C GLU A 31 10.33 -23.31 4.81
N GLY A 32 9.14 -23.52 5.37
CA GLY A 32 8.92 -24.23 6.63
C GLY A 32 9.26 -23.42 7.88
N THR A 33 9.51 -22.11 7.75
CA THR A 33 9.74 -21.24 8.92
C THR A 33 8.41 -20.85 9.55
N THR A 34 8.29 -21.01 10.86
CA THR A 34 7.12 -20.60 11.64
C THR A 34 7.35 -19.24 12.28
N VAL A 35 6.39 -18.31 12.10
CA VAL A 35 6.43 -16.97 12.69
C VAL A 35 5.10 -16.69 13.40
N HIS A 36 5.18 -16.20 14.63
CA HIS A 36 3.99 -15.90 15.44
C HIS A 36 3.68 -14.41 15.43
N SER A 37 2.39 -14.07 15.50
CA SER A 37 1.92 -12.72 15.79
C SER A 37 0.76 -12.76 16.78
N ASP A 38 0.91 -11.98 17.84
CA ASP A 38 -0.05 -11.76 18.93
C ASP A 38 -1.03 -10.62 18.65
N ARG A 39 -0.95 -10.00 17.47
CA ARG A 39 -1.80 -8.87 17.09
C ARG A 39 -3.23 -9.33 16.85
N THR A 40 -4.17 -8.46 17.19
CA THR A 40 -5.61 -8.67 16.94
C THR A 40 -5.95 -8.73 15.46
N VAL A 41 -5.20 -8.02 14.61
CA VAL A 41 -5.31 -8.11 13.15
C VAL A 41 -3.91 -8.21 12.57
N VAL A 42 -3.70 -9.23 11.74
CA VAL A 42 -2.42 -9.55 11.11
C VAL A 42 -2.55 -9.40 9.60
N ALA A 43 -1.65 -8.63 9.01
CA ALA A 43 -1.62 -8.37 7.57
C ALA A 43 -0.58 -9.28 6.89
N ILE A 44 -1.04 -10.30 6.18
CA ILE A 44 -0.20 -11.24 5.42
C ILE A 44 0.11 -10.68 4.04
N CYS A 45 1.39 -10.67 3.67
CA CYS A 45 1.85 -10.16 2.39
C CYS A 45 1.49 -11.11 1.25
N THR A 46 0.86 -10.57 0.20
CA THR A 46 0.58 -11.29 -1.06
C THR A 46 1.42 -10.76 -2.24
N CYS A 47 1.96 -9.54 -2.12
CA CYS A 47 2.68 -8.89 -3.23
C CYS A 47 4.15 -9.29 -3.35
N LYS A 48 4.71 -10.04 -2.37
CA LYS A 48 6.11 -10.46 -2.29
C LYS A 48 7.15 -9.33 -2.24
N ARG A 49 6.74 -8.08 -2.03
CA ARG A 49 7.63 -6.91 -1.94
C ARG A 49 8.00 -6.53 -0.50
N SER A 50 7.35 -7.13 0.49
CA SER A 50 7.61 -6.82 1.89
C SER A 50 9.01 -7.27 2.31
N ARG A 51 9.67 -6.43 3.12
CA ARG A 51 10.98 -6.75 3.73
C ARG A 51 10.86 -7.55 5.02
N ILE A 52 9.64 -7.74 5.54
CA ILE A 52 9.34 -8.45 6.79
C ILE A 52 8.46 -9.67 6.54
N GLN A 53 8.71 -10.41 5.46
CA GLN A 53 7.97 -11.64 5.15
C GLN A 53 7.84 -12.53 6.39
N PRO A 54 6.65 -13.09 6.68
CA PRO A 54 5.44 -13.12 5.83
C PRO A 54 4.49 -11.90 5.96
N PHE A 55 4.83 -10.92 6.79
CA PHE A 55 3.94 -9.79 7.09
C PHE A 55 4.04 -8.65 6.08
N CYS A 56 3.01 -7.81 6.00
CA CYS A 56 2.97 -6.64 5.14
C CYS A 56 3.57 -5.40 5.82
N ASP A 57 4.54 -4.76 5.17
CA ASP A 57 5.14 -3.47 5.57
C ASP A 57 4.67 -2.29 4.71
N THR A 58 3.51 -2.41 4.07
CA THR A 58 2.94 -1.45 3.10
C THR A 58 3.65 -1.31 1.75
N SER A 59 4.67 -2.13 1.46
CA SER A 59 5.38 -2.12 0.16
C SER A 59 4.51 -2.46 -1.07
N HIS A 60 3.26 -2.90 -0.87
CA HIS A 60 2.30 -3.10 -1.95
C HIS A 60 1.81 -1.78 -2.59
N ARG A 61 1.85 -0.66 -1.86
CA ARG A 61 1.37 0.63 -2.35
C ARG A 61 2.21 1.13 -3.52
N LYS A 62 1.56 1.48 -4.63
CA LYS A 62 2.24 2.14 -5.76
C LYS A 62 2.71 3.53 -5.31
N LYS A 63 3.99 3.84 -5.55
CA LYS A 63 4.49 5.22 -5.42
C LYS A 63 3.97 6.00 -6.61
N VAL A 64 2.92 6.79 -6.43
CA VAL A 64 2.50 7.78 -7.42
C VAL A 64 3.53 8.90 -7.38
N ARG A 65 4.23 9.15 -8.49
CA ARG A 65 5.02 10.36 -8.64
C ARG A 65 4.02 11.49 -8.87
N PRO A 66 4.03 12.59 -8.11
CA PRO A 66 3.20 13.73 -8.45
C PRO A 66 3.61 14.18 -9.86
N GLU A 67 2.64 14.21 -10.77
CA GLU A 67 2.80 14.76 -12.11
C GLU A 67 3.37 16.17 -11.93
N ARG A 68 4.53 16.45 -12.53
CA ARG A 68 5.05 17.82 -12.56
C ARG A 68 4.11 18.57 -13.49
N SER A 69 3.38 19.56 -12.97
CA SER A 69 2.71 20.54 -13.81
C SER A 69 3.79 21.23 -14.65
N ASP A 70 3.76 20.95 -15.95
CA ASP A 70 4.51 21.67 -16.97
C ASP A 70 3.76 22.98 -17.22
N ASP A 71 3.88 23.93 -16.30
CA ASP A 71 3.41 25.30 -16.49
C ASP A 71 4.42 26.00 -17.40
N GLY A 72 4.22 25.80 -18.70
CA GLY A 72 5.06 26.31 -19.78
C GLY A 72 5.20 27.83 -19.80
N ASP A 73 6.46 28.25 -19.97
CA ASP A 73 6.95 29.28 -20.89
C ASP A 73 5.94 30.38 -21.27
N THR A 74 5.96 31.50 -20.54
CA THR A 74 5.49 32.78 -21.09
C THR A 74 6.71 33.48 -21.67
N SER A 75 6.97 33.24 -22.96
CA SER A 75 7.89 34.05 -23.74
C SER A 75 7.29 35.45 -23.91
N ASP A 76 8.06 36.44 -23.48
CA ASP A 76 7.78 37.87 -23.55
C ASP A 76 7.66 38.33 -25.03
N ASP A 77 6.44 38.43 -25.56
CA ASP A 77 6.15 39.17 -26.80
C ASP A 77 6.10 40.68 -26.50
N ILE A 78 7.27 41.30 -26.37
CA ILE A 78 7.41 42.77 -26.39
C ILE A 78 7.42 43.21 -27.86
N GLU A 79 6.29 43.69 -28.38
CA GLU A 79 6.23 44.36 -29.68
C GLU A 79 7.02 45.70 -29.65
N PRO A 80 8.00 45.94 -30.54
CA PRO A 80 8.57 47.27 -30.71
C PRO A 80 7.65 48.12 -31.58
N ARG A 81 6.96 49.10 -30.99
CA ARG A 81 6.29 50.15 -31.77
C ARG A 81 7.33 51.19 -32.20
N GLY A 82 7.77 51.06 -33.45
CA GLY A 82 8.49 52.10 -34.18
C GLY A 82 7.59 53.29 -34.54
N GLU A 83 8.24 54.44 -34.67
CA GLU A 83 7.74 55.80 -34.95
C GLU A 83 6.84 55.95 -36.19
N SER A 84 5.95 56.96 -36.17
CA SER A 84 5.61 57.81 -37.33
C SER A 84 4.70 58.97 -36.92
N THR A 85 5.28 60.15 -36.67
CA THR A 85 5.02 61.48 -37.29
C THR A 85 5.67 62.58 -36.48
#